data_AF-A0AAU6EIK6-F1
#
_entry.id   AF-A0AAU6EIK6-F1
#
_cell.length_a   1.000
_cell.length_b   1.000
_cell.length_c   1.000
_cell.angle_alpha   90.00
_cell.angle_beta   90.00
_cell.angle_gamma   90.00
#
_symmetry.space_group_name_H-M   'P 1'
#
loop_
_entity.id
_entity.type
_entity.pdbx_description
1 polymer ?
#
loop_
_entity_poly.entity_id
_entity_poly.type
_entity_poly.pdbx_seq_one_letter_code
_entity_poly.pdbx_strand_id
1 'polypeptide(L)'
;MTEKPAELLRQAEEKDLLADRFEGYVKNLETLLDRIRVGSVGDGPVWTGPAAQRFERDTSRRSADVNRLAEQCRGASRNLRRSASALRERARLSGKPL
;
A
#
# COMPACT_ATOMS: atom_id res chain seq x y z
N MET A 1 -12.55 -8.42 30.95
CA MET A 1 -11.23 -7.84 31.28
C MET A 1 -11.09 -6.53 30.54
N THR A 2 -11.08 -5.40 31.24
CA THR A 2 -10.85 -4.08 30.64
C THR A 2 -9.37 -3.95 30.29
N GLU A 3 -9.04 -3.83 29.00
CA GLU A 3 -7.67 -3.54 28.55
C GLU A 3 -7.20 -2.22 29.18
N LYS A 4 -5.99 -2.21 29.74
CA LYS A 4 -5.43 -1.00 30.37
C LYS A 4 -5.20 0.07 29.28
N PRO A 5 -5.45 1.37 29.54
CA PRO A 5 -5.24 2.43 28.55
C PRO A 5 -3.86 2.41 27.88
N ALA A 6 -2.79 2.08 28.61
CA ALA A 6 -1.45 1.96 28.08
C ALA A 6 -1.30 0.85 27.01
N GLU A 7 -2.00 -0.28 27.19
CA GLU A 7 -1.97 -1.39 26.23
C GLU A 7 -2.70 -1.03 24.93
N LEU A 8 -3.82 -0.31 25.04
CA LEU A 8 -4.55 0.21 23.88
C LEU A 8 -3.71 1.21 23.06
N LEU A 9 -2.95 2.07 23.73
CA LEU A 9 -2.03 3.01 23.07
C LEU A 9 -0.89 2.28 22.38
N ARG A 10 -0.28 1.28 23.04
CA ARG A 10 0.77 0.43 22.46
C ARG A 10 0.28 -0.28 21.19
N GLN A 11 -0.91 -0.88 21.22
CA GLN A 11 -1.51 -1.52 20.05
C GLN A 11 -1.82 -0.52 18.92
N ALA A 12 -2.19 0.72 19.26
CA ALA A 12 -2.39 1.77 18.26
C ALA A 12 -1.08 2.14 17.56
N GLU A 13 0.01 2.27 18.31
CA GLU A 13 1.35 2.52 17.76
C GLU A 13 1.83 1.38 16.85
N GLU A 14 1.64 0.12 17.26
CA GLU A 14 1.98 -1.03 16.41
C GLU A 14 1.23 -1.03 15.09
N LYS A 15 -0.05 -0.65 15.10
CA LYS A 15 -0.86 -0.54 13.89
C LYS A 15 -0.39 0.58 12.97
N ASP A 16 0.00 1.73 13.52
CA ASP A 16 0.55 2.83 12.71
C ASP A 16 1.91 2.46 12.11
N LEU A 17 2.79 1.80 12.87
CA LEU A 17 4.07 1.29 12.33
C LEU A 17 3.84 0.30 11.17
N LEU A 18 2.82 -0.55 11.27
CA LEU A 18 2.47 -1.46 10.18
C LEU A 18 1.85 -0.71 8.98
N ALA A 19 1.06 0.34 9.22
CA ALA A 19 0.51 1.18 8.17
C ALA A 19 1.61 1.89 7.38
N ASP A 20 2.62 2.43 8.06
CA ASP A 20 3.78 3.07 7.44
C ASP A 20 4.59 2.08 6.58
N ARG A 21 4.70 0.82 7.00
CA ARG A 21 5.31 -0.24 6.17
C ARG A 21 4.53 -0.48 4.88
N PHE A 22 3.20 -0.54 4.95
CA PHE A 22 2.36 -0.69 3.77
C PHE A 22 2.48 0.51 2.82
N GLU A 23 2.58 1.73 3.34
CA GLU A 23 2.85 2.93 2.54
C GLU A 23 4.24 2.88 1.87
N GLY A 24 5.25 2.37 2.58
CA GLY A 24 6.56 2.10 2.00
C GLY A 24 6.51 1.11 0.84
N TYR A 25 5.71 0.04 0.95
CA TYR A 25 5.50 -0.90 -0.15
C TYR A 25 4.81 -0.26 -1.36
N VAL A 26 3.81 0.59 -1.14
CA VAL A 26 3.14 1.34 -2.23
C VAL A 26 4.16 2.14 -3.03
N LYS A 27 5.02 2.91 -2.35
CA LYS A 27 6.06 3.72 -3.00
C LYS A 27 7.03 2.88 -3.83
N ASN A 28 7.42 1.72 -3.31
CA ASN A 28 8.30 0.79 -4.01
C ASN A 28 7.64 0.19 -5.27
N LEU A 29 6.36 -0.16 -5.18
CA LEU A 29 5.58 -0.71 -6.30
C LEU A 29 5.37 0.35 -7.40
N GLU A 30 5.05 1.59 -7.04
CA GLU A 30 4.92 2.71 -7.98
C GLU A 30 6.24 2.98 -8.71
N THR A 31 7.36 2.98 -7.98
CA THR A 31 8.70 3.17 -8.56
C THR A 31 9.06 2.04 -9.54
N LEU A 32 8.65 0.81 -9.26
CA LEU A 32 8.88 -0.33 -10.16
C LEU A 32 8.12 -0.15 -11.49
N LEU A 33 6.90 0.36 -11.44
CA LEU A 33 6.05 0.59 -12.62
C LEU A 33 6.62 1.68 -13.54
N ASP A 34 7.13 2.78 -12.98
CA ASP A 34 7.72 3.87 -13.77
C ASP A 34 8.91 3.42 -14.64
N ARG A 35 9.63 2.39 -14.21
CA ARG A 35 10.76 1.82 -14.95
C ARG A 35 10.33 0.90 -16.09
N ILE A 36 9.09 0.42 -16.08
CA ILE A 36 8.53 -0.50 -17.07
C ILE A 36 7.70 0.30 -18.07
N ARG A 37 8.33 1.24 -18.79
CA ARG A 37 7.71 1.88 -19.95
C ARG A 37 8.04 1.05 -21.19
N VAL A 38 7.06 0.30 -21.67
CA VAL A 38 7.15 -0.43 -22.94
C VAL A 38 6.60 0.48 -24.02
N GLY A 39 7.49 1.20 -24.71
CA GLY A 39 7.12 2.13 -25.76
C GLY A 39 8.29 2.99 -26.19
N SER A 40 8.32 3.37 -27.47
CA SER A 40 9.39 4.15 -28.07
C SER A 40 9.55 5.48 -27.35
N VAL A 41 10.68 5.66 -26.69
CA VAL A 41 11.16 7.00 -26.33
C VAL A 41 11.62 7.64 -27.64
N GLY A 42 10.78 8.45 -28.27
CA GLY A 42 11.18 9.34 -29.36
C GLY A 42 10.91 8.88 -30.79
N ASP A 43 11.39 7.70 -31.24
CA ASP A 43 11.59 7.48 -32.69
C ASP A 43 10.90 6.24 -33.30
N GLY A 44 9.78 5.80 -32.73
CA GLY A 44 9.03 4.63 -33.21
C GLY A 44 9.52 3.29 -32.64
N PRO A 45 8.75 2.21 -32.82
CA PRO A 45 9.03 0.94 -32.14
C PRO A 45 10.34 0.31 -32.67
N VAL A 46 11.37 0.32 -31.83
CA VAL A 46 12.66 -0.38 -32.07
C VAL A 46 12.46 -1.90 -32.19
N TRP A 47 11.35 -2.41 -31.64
CA TRP A 47 10.97 -3.82 -31.68
C TRP A 47 9.52 -3.97 -32.13
N THR A 48 9.30 -4.68 -33.24
CA THR A 48 7.99 -4.87 -33.87
C THR A 48 7.66 -6.36 -34.07
N GLY A 49 6.42 -6.63 -34.50
CA GLY A 49 5.94 -7.97 -34.81
C GLY A 49 5.28 -8.71 -33.64
N PRO A 50 4.87 -9.98 -33.83
CA PRO A 50 4.06 -10.72 -32.85
C PRO A 50 4.72 -10.91 -31.49
N ALA A 51 6.05 -11.00 -31.44
CA ALA A 51 6.80 -11.11 -30.19
C ALA A 51 6.74 -9.82 -29.37
N ALA A 52 6.89 -8.66 -30.01
CA ALA A 52 6.74 -7.36 -29.37
C ALA A 52 5.32 -7.17 -28.81
N GLN A 53 4.29 -7.54 -29.58
CA GLN A 53 2.89 -7.49 -29.12
C GLN A 53 2.61 -8.40 -27.91
N ARG A 54 3.20 -9.60 -27.87
CA ARG A 54 3.08 -10.50 -26.70
C ARG A 54 3.72 -9.87 -25.47
N PHE A 55 4.92 -9.34 -25.62
CA PHE A 55 5.62 -8.68 -24.52
C PHE A 55 4.87 -7.44 -23.99
N GLU A 56 4.32 -6.62 -24.88
CA GLU A 56 3.51 -5.45 -24.49
C GLU A 56 2.26 -5.87 -23.71
N ARG A 57 1.54 -6.91 -24.19
CA ARG A 57 0.37 -7.46 -23.47
C ARG A 57 0.75 -8.01 -22.09
N ASP A 58 1.82 -8.80 -22.03
CA ASP A 58 2.29 -9.39 -20.77
C ASP A 58 2.73 -8.30 -19.78
N THR A 59 3.39 -7.26 -20.28
CA THR A 59 3.84 -6.15 -19.45
C THR A 59 2.69 -5.30 -18.95
N SER A 60 1.70 -5.02 -19.81
CA SER A 60 0.47 -4.33 -19.43
C SER A 60 -0.30 -5.09 -18.36
N ARG A 61 -0.39 -6.43 -18.48
CA ARG A 61 -1.01 -7.28 -17.47
C ARG A 61 -0.27 -7.22 -16.14
N ARG A 62 1.06 -7.37 -16.15
CA ARG A 62 1.89 -7.27 -14.93
C ARG A 62 1.77 -5.89 -14.28
N SER A 63 1.69 -4.84 -15.09
CA SER A 63 1.48 -3.48 -14.60
C SER A 63 0.13 -3.35 -13.88
N ALA A 64 -0.94 -3.92 -14.43
CA ALA A 64 -2.24 -3.97 -13.78
C ALA A 64 -2.21 -4.76 -12.45
N ASP A 65 -1.51 -5.90 -12.42
CA ASP A 65 -1.37 -6.71 -11.20
C ASP A 65 -0.62 -5.95 -10.09
N VAL A 66 0.47 -5.24 -10.44
CA VAL A 66 1.23 -4.41 -9.49
C VAL A 66 0.39 -3.23 -8.99
N ASN A 67 -0.37 -2.57 -9.87
CA ASN A 67 -1.30 -1.51 -9.48
C ASN A 67 -2.37 -2.01 -8.50
N ARG A 68 -2.92 -3.20 -8.75
CA ARG A 68 -3.87 -3.84 -7.83
C ARG A 68 -3.26 -4.11 -6.47
N LEU A 69 -2.03 -4.63 -6.43
CA LEU A 69 -1.31 -4.87 -5.18
C LEU A 69 -1.06 -3.55 -4.41
N ALA A 70 -0.65 -2.49 -5.11
CA ALA A 70 -0.47 -1.17 -4.51
C ALA A 70 -1.77 -0.68 -3.87
N GLU A 71 -2.91 -0.82 -4.54
CA GLU A 71 -4.20 -0.41 -3.97
C GLU A 71 -4.60 -1.25 -2.74
N GLN A 72 -4.31 -2.55 -2.75
CA GLN A 72 -4.52 -3.40 -1.57
C GLN A 72 -3.66 -2.95 -0.38
N CYS A 73 -2.39 -2.58 -0.61
CA CYS A 73 -1.52 -2.01 0.42
C CYS A 73 -2.06 -0.68 0.95
N ARG A 74 -2.53 0.23 0.08
CA ARG A 74 -3.18 1.49 0.51
C ARG A 74 -4.42 1.21 1.36
N GLY A 75 -5.25 0.25 0.93
CA GLY A 75 -6.43 -0.19 1.69
C GLY A 75 -6.07 -0.71 3.08
N ALA A 76 -5.03 -1.55 3.17
CA ALA A 76 -4.52 -2.08 4.44
C ALA A 76 -4.01 -0.97 5.36
N SER A 77 -3.19 -0.04 4.85
CA SER A 77 -2.72 1.12 5.64
C SER A 77 -3.90 1.94 6.19
N ARG A 78 -4.88 2.31 5.34
CA ARG A 78 -6.07 3.06 5.78
C ARG A 78 -6.85 2.32 6.87
N ASN A 79 -6.99 1.01 6.75
CA ASN A 79 -7.69 0.19 7.75
C ASN A 79 -6.93 0.15 9.08
N LEU A 80 -5.61 0.02 9.03
CA LEU A 80 -4.75 0.04 10.22
C LEU A 80 -4.83 1.40 10.93
N ARG A 81 -4.70 2.51 10.20
CA ARG A 81 -4.82 3.86 10.76
C ARG A 81 -6.19 4.11 11.40
N ARG A 82 -7.29 3.68 10.75
CA ARG A 82 -8.64 3.75 11.35
C ARG A 82 -8.74 2.94 12.64
N SER A 83 -8.17 1.73 12.65
CA SER A 83 -8.16 0.87 13.82
C SER A 83 -7.29 1.46 14.96
N ALA A 84 -6.14 2.05 14.65
CA ALA A 84 -5.30 2.75 15.62
C ALA A 84 -6.02 3.95 16.24
N SER A 85 -6.71 4.75 15.43
CA SER A 85 -7.55 5.87 15.92
C SER A 85 -8.64 5.38 16.88
N ALA A 86 -9.32 4.28 16.56
CA ALA A 86 -10.34 3.71 17.44
C ALA A 86 -9.77 3.21 18.77
N LEU A 87 -8.55 2.64 18.77
CA LEU A 87 -7.86 2.23 19.99
C LEU A 87 -7.47 3.42 20.87
N ARG A 88 -6.99 4.53 20.28
CA ARG A 88 -6.70 5.77 21.02
C ARG A 88 -7.94 6.35 21.69
N GLU A 89 -9.08 6.36 20.98
CA GLU A 89 -10.35 6.81 21.56
C GLU A 89 -10.81 5.89 22.69
N ARG A 90 -10.69 4.56 22.52
CA ARG A 90 -10.96 3.60 23.61
C ARG A 90 -10.08 3.86 24.82
N ALA A 91 -8.78 4.09 24.63
CA ALA A 91 -7.84 4.40 25.72
C ALA A 91 -8.24 5.68 26.47
N ARG A 92 -8.64 6.73 25.73
CA ARG A 92 -9.10 8.00 26.28
C ARG A 92 -10.37 7.83 27.12
N LEU A 93 -11.32 7.03 26.66
CA LEU A 93 -12.56 6.75 27.38
C LEU A 93 -12.32 5.89 28.63
N SER A 94 -11.36 4.95 28.58
CA SER A 94 -10.99 4.12 29.72
C SER A 94 -10.14 4.83 30.78
N GLY A 95 -9.55 5.98 30.46
CA GLY A 95 -8.69 6.77 31.36
C GLY A 95 -9.37 7.97 32.04
N LYS A 96 -10.63 8.28 31.73
CA LYS A 96 -11.37 9.35 32.41
C LYS A 96 -11.89 8.84 33.78
N PRO A 97 -11.53 9.48 34.90
CA PRO A 97 -12.24 9.25 36.15
C PRO A 97 -13.69 9.78 36.01
N LEU A 98 -14.64 9.02 36.56
CA LEU A 98 -16.05 9.43 36.71
C LEU A 98 -16.17 10.66 37.61
#